data_AF-A0A7X9GHM3-F1
#
_entry.id   AF-A0A7X9GHM3-F1
#
_cell.length_a   1.000
_cell.length_b   1.000
_cell.length_c   1.000
_cell.angle_alpha   90.00
_cell.angle_beta   90.00
_cell.angle_gamma   90.00
#
_symmetry.space_group_name_H-M   'P 1'
#
loop_
_entity.id
_entity.type
_entity.pdbx_description
1 polymer ?
#
loop_
_entity_poly.entity_id
_entity_poly.type
_entity_poly.pdbx_seq_one_letter_code
_entity_poly.pdbx_strand_id
1 'polypeptide(L)'
;MSLSMLDYFLLLILILAVIAGYHRGLLQTLGGMVSLAAGLVLAALYCNDLVFYLDSKFHLVTVIAEGLEKKIPLPAFYSYPAVGSFIAEPEIFSPLHSQLAHLLLVVVSFVVLYLVISRLTNILWTLLAGVLGWGVLGNLNQMGGALLNLGAKVLGLSIVVGLLIPLVDVGSKLQMKWAITTRAYLDSSILVPSLANFFTLLSQFTGLSL
;
A
#
# COMPACT_ATOMS: atom_id res chain seq x y z
N MET A 1 17.01 19.45 -29.63
CA MET A 1 16.05 19.31 -28.52
C MET A 1 16.83 19.47 -27.23
N SER A 2 16.58 20.52 -26.46
CA SER A 2 17.18 20.70 -25.14
C SER A 2 16.33 19.97 -24.10
N LEU A 3 16.98 19.28 -23.16
CA LEU A 3 16.28 18.72 -21.99
C LEU A 3 15.81 19.86 -21.11
N SER A 4 14.52 19.86 -20.76
CA SER A 4 13.95 20.83 -19.84
C SER A 4 14.32 20.48 -18.40
N MET A 5 14.23 21.45 -17.49
CA MET A 5 14.51 21.22 -16.06
C MET A 5 13.63 20.10 -15.48
N LEU A 6 12.38 19.98 -15.94
CA LEU A 6 11.47 18.90 -15.58
C LEU A 6 11.98 17.52 -16.07
N ASP A 7 12.58 17.46 -17.26
CA ASP A 7 13.15 16.21 -17.78
C ASP A 7 14.29 15.73 -16.89
N TYR A 8 15.20 16.62 -16.47
CA TYR A 8 16.28 16.26 -15.55
C TYR A 8 15.75 15.73 -14.22
N PHE A 9 14.68 16.33 -13.69
CA PHE A 9 14.06 15.87 -12.45
C PHE A 9 13.42 14.48 -12.59
N LEU A 10 12.65 14.26 -13.67
CA LEU A 10 12.05 12.95 -13.95
C LEU A 10 13.14 11.87 -14.18
N LEU A 11 14.18 12.21 -14.95
CA LEU A 11 15.29 11.31 -15.23
C LEU A 11 16.06 10.96 -13.95
N LEU A 12 16.27 11.92 -13.05
CA LEU A 12 16.85 11.67 -11.73
C LEU A 12 16.01 10.66 -10.93
N ILE A 13 14.69 10.81 -10.88
CA ILE A 13 13.79 9.86 -10.20
C ILE A 13 13.92 8.46 -10.82
N LEU A 14 13.95 8.36 -12.15
CA LEU A 14 14.08 7.08 -12.85
C LEU A 14 15.45 6.43 -12.60
N ILE A 15 16.54 7.19 -12.59
CA ILE A 15 17.88 6.69 -12.24
C ILE A 15 17.89 6.17 -10.81
N LEU A 16 17.36 6.93 -9.86
CA LEU A 16 17.28 6.50 -8.47
C LEU A 16 16.42 5.23 -8.32
N ALA A 17 15.36 5.09 -9.11
CA ALA A 17 14.55 3.88 -9.17
C ALA A 17 15.35 2.67 -9.65
N VAL A 18 16.12 2.84 -10.73
CA VAL A 18 16.99 1.78 -11.28
C VAL A 18 18.04 1.36 -10.27
N ILE A 19 18.75 2.33 -9.66
CA ILE A 19 19.79 2.05 -8.66
C ILE A 19 19.18 1.33 -7.45
N ALA A 20 18.07 1.84 -6.91
CA ALA A 20 17.41 1.22 -5.77
C ALA A 20 16.88 -0.19 -6.10
N GLY A 21 16.38 -0.41 -7.32
CA GLY A 21 15.92 -1.71 -7.79
C GLY A 21 17.05 -2.69 -8.00
N TYR A 22 18.18 -2.22 -8.55
CA TYR A 22 19.38 -3.02 -8.77
C TYR A 22 19.97 -3.52 -7.45
N HIS A 23 20.09 -2.64 -6.45
CA HIS A 23 20.62 -3.02 -5.13
C HIS A 23 19.71 -3.98 -4.35
N ARG A 24 18.38 -3.86 -4.49
CA ARG A 24 17.43 -4.78 -3.83
C ARG A 24 17.32 -6.12 -4.57
N GLY A 25 17.42 -6.11 -5.89
CA GLY A 25 17.18 -7.29 -6.72
C GLY A 25 15.69 -7.66 -6.84
N LEU A 26 15.40 -8.51 -7.83
CA LEU A 26 14.06 -8.94 -8.25
C LEU A 26 13.37 -9.71 -7.13
N LEU A 27 14.03 -10.73 -6.59
CA LEU A 27 13.46 -11.64 -5.60
C LEU A 27 13.10 -10.93 -4.30
N GLN A 28 13.90 -9.97 -3.86
CA GLN A 28 13.59 -9.19 -2.66
C GLN A 28 12.44 -8.21 -2.91
N THR A 29 12.38 -7.62 -4.11
CA THR A 29 11.30 -6.68 -4.48
C THR A 29 9.96 -7.41 -4.62
N LEU A 30 9.94 -8.55 -5.31
CA LEU A 30 8.76 -9.41 -5.42
C LEU A 30 8.39 -10.04 -4.07
N GLY A 31 9.38 -10.55 -3.34
CA GLY A 31 9.17 -11.12 -2.01
C GLY A 31 8.59 -10.12 -1.03
N GLY A 32 9.00 -8.85 -1.10
CA GLY A 32 8.41 -7.75 -0.35
C GLY A 32 6.94 -7.52 -0.70
N MET A 33 6.59 -7.49 -2.00
CA MET A 33 5.20 -7.34 -2.43
C MET A 33 4.32 -8.53 -2.02
N VAL A 34 4.83 -9.75 -2.26
CA VAL A 34 4.14 -11.00 -1.92
C VAL A 34 3.97 -11.14 -0.41
N SER A 35 4.96 -10.75 0.40
CA SER A 35 4.87 -10.80 1.86
C SER A 35 3.87 -9.80 2.44
N LEU A 36 3.73 -8.62 1.83
CA LEU A 36 2.68 -7.67 2.21
C LEU A 36 1.29 -8.22 1.88
N ALA A 37 1.11 -8.75 0.66
CA ALA A 37 -0.16 -9.35 0.25
C ALA A 37 -0.52 -10.58 1.10
N ALA A 38 0.43 -11.50 1.29
CA ALA A 38 0.26 -12.70 2.10
C ALA A 38 -0.02 -12.34 3.57
N GLY A 39 0.69 -11.36 4.13
CA GLY A 39 0.42 -10.89 5.49
C GLY A 39 -0.98 -10.33 5.64
N LEU A 40 -1.49 -9.58 4.66
CA LEU A 40 -2.84 -9.01 4.71
C LEU A 40 -3.91 -10.11 4.63
N VAL A 41 -3.76 -11.04 3.69
CA VAL A 41 -4.68 -12.17 3.52
C VAL A 41 -4.67 -13.08 4.75
N LEU A 42 -3.50 -13.49 5.20
CA LEU A 42 -3.38 -14.42 6.34
C LEU A 42 -3.79 -13.75 7.66
N ALA A 43 -3.48 -12.47 7.87
CA ALA A 43 -3.98 -11.75 9.04
C ALA A 43 -5.52 -11.68 9.04
N ALA A 44 -6.14 -11.44 7.89
CA ALA A 44 -7.61 -11.43 7.80
C ALA A 44 -8.22 -12.80 8.12
N LEU A 45 -7.58 -13.89 7.68
CA LEU A 45 -8.06 -15.26 7.91
C LEU A 45 -7.90 -15.70 9.37
N TYR A 46 -6.77 -15.38 10.01
CA TYR A 46 -6.41 -15.91 11.34
C TYR A 46 -6.61 -14.92 12.51
N CYS A 47 -7.05 -13.69 12.25
CA CYS A 47 -7.25 -12.69 13.30
C CYS A 47 -8.22 -13.15 14.39
N ASN A 48 -9.34 -13.77 14.01
CA ASN A 48 -10.34 -14.24 14.95
C ASN A 48 -9.81 -15.36 15.86
N ASP A 49 -9.01 -16.28 15.30
CA ASP A 49 -8.38 -17.36 16.08
C ASP A 49 -7.40 -16.80 17.12
N LEU A 50 -6.63 -15.77 16.75
CA LEU A 50 -5.71 -15.12 17.68
C LEU A 50 -6.47 -14.39 18.79
N VAL A 51 -7.56 -13.69 18.46
CA VAL A 51 -8.43 -13.03 19.45
C VAL A 51 -9.00 -14.04 20.42
N PHE A 52 -9.51 -15.17 19.91
CA PHE A 52 -10.07 -16.25 20.74
C PHE A 52 -9.00 -16.85 21.66
N TYR A 53 -7.79 -17.09 21.15
CA TYR A 53 -6.68 -17.60 21.96
C TYR A 53 -6.28 -16.62 23.07
N LEU A 54 -6.11 -15.35 22.71
CA LEU A 54 -5.72 -14.28 23.62
C LEU A 54 -6.76 -14.06 24.72
N ASP A 55 -8.04 -14.08 24.37
CA ASP A 55 -9.11 -13.93 25.35
C ASP A 55 -9.25 -15.18 26.24
N SER A 56 -9.15 -16.38 25.68
CA SER A 56 -9.24 -17.62 26.45
C SER A 56 -8.10 -17.78 27.46
N LYS A 57 -6.88 -17.33 27.12
CA LYS A 57 -5.68 -17.46 27.98
C LYS A 57 -5.51 -16.33 28.98
N PHE A 58 -5.82 -15.11 28.58
CA PHE A 58 -5.48 -13.91 29.34
C PHE A 58 -6.69 -13.05 29.69
N HIS A 59 -7.90 -13.43 29.26
CA HIS A 59 -9.15 -12.68 29.44
C HIS A 59 -9.02 -11.22 29.00
N LEU A 60 -8.27 -10.99 27.91
CA LEU A 60 -7.89 -9.64 27.47
C LEU A 60 -9.10 -8.78 27.09
N VAL A 61 -10.19 -9.36 26.58
CA VAL A 61 -11.42 -8.59 26.33
C VAL A 61 -11.96 -8.04 27.65
N THR A 62 -11.95 -8.84 28.72
CA THR A 62 -12.41 -8.42 30.05
C THR A 62 -11.52 -7.32 30.63
N VAL A 63 -10.20 -7.50 30.57
CA VAL A 63 -9.22 -6.51 31.08
C VAL A 63 -9.35 -5.17 30.34
N ILE A 64 -9.50 -5.20 29.02
CA ILE A 64 -9.69 -4.00 28.21
C ILE A 64 -11.05 -3.37 28.51
N ALA A 65 -12.12 -4.15 28.62
CA ALA A 65 -13.46 -3.66 28.93
C ALA A 65 -13.53 -2.93 30.28
N GLU A 66 -12.94 -3.51 31.34
CA GLU A 66 -12.84 -2.85 32.65
C GLU A 66 -12.01 -1.56 32.60
N GLY A 67 -10.93 -1.55 31.80
CA GLY A 67 -10.12 -0.36 31.57
C GLY A 67 -10.90 0.75 30.86
N LEU A 68 -11.74 0.38 29.90
CA LEU A 68 -12.63 1.30 29.20
C LEU A 68 -13.73 1.83 30.12
N GLU A 69 -14.37 0.96 30.92
CA GLU A 69 -15.43 1.34 31.86
C GLU A 69 -14.95 2.39 32.86
N LYS A 70 -13.73 2.21 33.40
CA LYS A 70 -13.14 3.15 34.37
C LYS A 70 -12.79 4.52 33.78
N LYS A 71 -12.53 4.61 32.47
CA LYS A 71 -12.04 5.83 31.83
C LYS A 71 -13.05 6.53 30.94
N ILE A 72 -14.07 5.81 30.47
CA ILE A 72 -15.02 6.31 29.48
C ILE A 72 -16.44 5.94 29.93
N PRO A 73 -17.25 6.91 30.40
CA PRO A 73 -18.66 6.69 30.66
C PRO A 73 -19.39 6.59 29.32
N LEU A 74 -19.59 5.35 28.87
CA LEU A 74 -20.31 5.05 27.64
C LEU A 74 -21.77 4.66 27.96
N PRO A 75 -22.75 5.01 27.11
CA PRO A 75 -24.13 4.56 27.25
C PRO A 75 -24.20 3.03 27.19
N ALA A 76 -25.01 2.43 28.05
CA ALA A 76 -24.96 1.00 28.37
C ALA A 76 -25.26 0.07 27.17
N PHE A 77 -25.96 0.55 26.13
CA PHE A 77 -26.40 -0.29 25.01
C PHE A 77 -26.50 0.49 23.70
N TYR A 78 -25.98 -0.08 22.62
CA TYR A 78 -26.22 0.33 21.24
C TYR A 78 -26.26 -0.92 20.36
N SER A 79 -27.31 -1.07 19.55
CA SER A 79 -27.31 -2.07 18.47
C SER A 79 -26.47 -1.52 17.32
N TYR A 80 -25.34 -2.14 17.06
CA TYR A 80 -24.55 -1.88 15.86
C TYR A 80 -24.56 -3.14 14.99
N PRO A 81 -24.92 -3.04 13.70
CA PRO A 81 -24.72 -4.17 12.79
C PRO A 81 -23.22 -4.44 12.73
N ALA A 82 -22.82 -5.66 13.06
CA ALA A 82 -21.44 -6.09 13.07
C ALA A 82 -20.77 -5.73 11.74
N VAL A 83 -19.91 -4.70 11.74
CA VAL A 83 -19.01 -4.41 10.62
C VAL A 83 -18.03 -5.57 10.57
N GLY A 84 -18.40 -6.60 9.81
CA GLY A 84 -17.70 -7.88 9.76
C GLY A 84 -18.59 -9.13 9.63
N SER A 85 -19.88 -9.02 9.32
CA SER A 85 -20.73 -10.20 9.06
C SER A 85 -20.39 -10.88 7.72
N PHE A 86 -19.29 -11.62 7.66
CA PHE A 86 -19.13 -12.72 6.69
C PHE A 86 -19.50 -14.08 7.30
N ILE A 87 -19.63 -14.17 8.62
CA ILE A 87 -20.18 -15.34 9.31
C ILE A 87 -21.04 -14.79 10.46
N ALA A 88 -22.35 -14.87 10.32
CA ALA A 88 -23.31 -14.33 11.26
C ALA A 88 -23.41 -15.19 12.53
N GLU A 89 -23.43 -14.54 13.70
CA GLU A 89 -24.02 -15.07 14.93
C GLU A 89 -25.01 -14.04 15.50
N PRO A 90 -26.01 -14.48 16.30
CA PRO A 90 -27.20 -13.70 16.61
C PRO A 90 -26.90 -12.49 17.49
N GLU A 91 -27.78 -11.48 17.44
CA GLU A 91 -27.71 -10.24 18.23
C GLU A 91 -27.72 -10.53 19.74
N ILE A 92 -26.53 -10.72 20.32
CA ILE A 92 -26.36 -10.79 21.78
C ILE A 92 -26.18 -9.36 22.30
N PHE A 93 -27.19 -8.85 23.01
CA PHE A 93 -27.10 -7.61 23.78
C PHE A 93 -25.96 -7.75 24.81
N SER A 94 -24.80 -7.22 24.44
CA SER A 94 -23.60 -7.18 25.27
C SER A 94 -23.31 -5.72 25.64
N PRO A 95 -22.78 -5.45 26.84
CA PRO A 95 -22.45 -4.10 27.25
C PRO A 95 -21.48 -3.47 26.23
N LEU A 96 -21.70 -2.20 25.89
CA LEU A 96 -20.94 -1.51 24.82
C LEU A 96 -19.42 -1.57 25.04
N HIS A 97 -18.98 -1.58 26.30
CA HIS A 97 -17.58 -1.72 26.69
C HIS A 97 -16.94 -3.05 26.26
N SER A 98 -17.68 -4.16 26.35
CA SER A 98 -17.15 -5.48 25.94
C SER A 98 -17.06 -5.63 24.43
N GLN A 99 -18.02 -5.04 23.69
CA GLN A 99 -17.97 -5.02 22.23
C GLN A 99 -16.81 -4.17 21.71
N LEU A 100 -16.60 -2.98 22.29
CA LEU A 100 -15.46 -2.13 21.96
C LEU A 100 -14.13 -2.80 22.33
N ALA A 101 -14.06 -3.46 23.49
CA ALA A 101 -12.88 -4.20 23.90
C ALA A 101 -12.55 -5.33 22.92
N HIS A 102 -13.56 -6.07 22.46
CA HIS A 102 -13.40 -7.12 21.45
C HIS A 102 -12.92 -6.54 20.11
N LEU A 103 -13.54 -5.46 19.63
CA LEU A 103 -13.15 -4.83 18.36
C LEU A 103 -11.71 -4.28 18.42
N LEU A 104 -11.33 -3.68 19.55
CA LEU A 104 -9.97 -3.21 19.77
C LEU A 104 -8.98 -4.37 19.75
N LEU A 105 -9.31 -5.49 20.43
CA LEU A 105 -8.47 -6.69 20.42
C LEU A 105 -8.37 -7.30 19.02
N VAL A 106 -9.44 -7.27 18.22
CA VAL A 106 -9.43 -7.68 16.79
C VAL A 106 -8.48 -6.79 15.99
N VAL A 107 -8.60 -5.48 16.08
CA VAL A 107 -7.70 -4.56 15.33
C VAL A 107 -6.24 -4.78 15.73
N VAL A 108 -5.95 -4.91 17.03
CA VAL A 108 -4.60 -5.17 17.51
C VAL A 108 -4.09 -6.52 17.02
N SER A 109 -4.90 -7.57 17.10
CA SER A 109 -4.54 -8.92 16.64
C SER A 109 -4.28 -8.96 15.14
N PHE A 110 -5.11 -8.28 14.34
CA PHE A 110 -4.91 -8.15 12.91
C PHE A 110 -3.58 -7.46 12.59
N VAL A 111 -3.30 -6.31 13.23
CA VAL A 111 -2.05 -5.57 13.02
C VAL A 111 -0.83 -6.41 13.42
N VAL A 112 -0.90 -7.09 14.56
CA VAL A 112 0.18 -7.97 15.03
C VAL A 112 0.42 -9.11 14.04
N LEU A 113 -0.63 -9.83 13.62
CA LEU A 113 -0.50 -10.91 12.65
C LEU A 113 0.04 -10.39 11.31
N TYR A 114 -0.50 -9.28 10.80
CA TYR A 114 -0.05 -8.68 9.56
C TYR A 114 1.45 -8.39 9.61
N LEU A 115 1.91 -7.71 10.66
CA LEU A 115 3.31 -7.37 10.83
C LEU A 115 4.18 -8.63 10.98
N VAL A 116 3.79 -9.59 11.81
CA VAL A 116 4.56 -10.81 12.04
C VAL A 116 4.68 -11.63 10.75
N ILE A 117 3.56 -11.89 10.07
CA ILE A 117 3.52 -12.72 8.87
C ILE A 117 4.27 -12.03 7.72
N SER A 118 4.02 -10.73 7.48
CA SER A 118 4.75 -9.99 6.44
C SER A 118 6.25 -9.96 6.71
N ARG A 119 6.69 -9.82 7.97
CA ARG A 119 8.12 -9.83 8.29
C ARG A 119 8.73 -11.22 8.13
N LEU A 120 8.08 -12.27 8.62
CA LEU A 120 8.57 -13.65 8.50
C LEU A 120 8.69 -14.08 7.04
N THR A 121 7.65 -13.85 6.24
CA THR A 121 7.65 -14.19 4.82
C THR A 121 8.70 -13.38 4.05
N ASN A 122 8.86 -12.10 4.35
CA ASN A 122 9.90 -11.29 3.73
C ASN A 122 11.32 -11.79 4.09
N ILE A 123 11.55 -12.21 5.33
CA ILE A 123 12.83 -12.81 5.75
C ILE A 123 13.14 -14.06 4.91
N LEU A 124 12.15 -14.95 4.72
CA LEU A 124 12.33 -16.13 3.87
C LEU A 124 12.73 -15.76 2.44
N TRP A 125 12.09 -14.75 1.86
CA TRP A 125 12.45 -14.26 0.54
C TRP A 125 13.87 -13.65 0.49
N THR A 126 14.29 -12.94 1.53
CA THR A 126 15.66 -12.40 1.59
C THR A 126 16.71 -13.50 1.69
N LEU A 127 16.45 -14.56 2.47
CA LEU A 127 17.35 -15.71 2.56
C LEU A 127 17.43 -16.44 1.22
N LEU A 128 16.28 -16.67 0.58
CA LEU A 128 16.20 -17.30 -0.73
C LEU A 128 16.95 -16.47 -1.79
N ALA A 129 16.78 -15.14 -1.76
CA ALA A 129 17.50 -14.22 -2.62
C ALA A 129 19.01 -14.22 -2.38
N GLY A 130 19.45 -14.39 -1.13
CA GLY A 130 20.86 -14.52 -0.76
C GLY A 130 21.48 -15.81 -1.32
N VAL A 131 20.79 -16.94 -1.18
CA VAL A 131 21.26 -18.25 -1.65
C VAL A 131 21.26 -18.34 -3.18
N LEU A 132 20.20 -17.87 -3.83
CA LEU A 132 20.09 -17.86 -5.30
C LEU A 132 20.91 -16.73 -5.96
N GLY A 133 21.36 -15.75 -5.17
CA GLY A 133 22.16 -14.62 -5.62
C GLY A 133 23.63 -14.95 -5.87
N TRP A 134 24.10 -16.15 -5.55
CA TRP A 134 25.47 -16.59 -5.84
C TRP A 134 25.60 -17.06 -7.29
N GLY A 135 26.42 -16.35 -8.07
CA GLY A 135 26.77 -16.69 -9.46
C GLY A 135 26.09 -15.83 -10.53
N VAL A 136 26.02 -16.32 -11.76
CA VAL A 136 25.48 -15.59 -12.94
C VAL A 136 24.00 -15.19 -12.76
N LEU A 137 23.25 -15.93 -11.95
CA LEU A 137 21.87 -15.64 -11.56
C LEU A 137 21.74 -14.38 -10.68
N GLY A 138 22.80 -13.98 -9.98
CA GLY A 138 22.85 -12.75 -9.18
C GLY A 138 22.68 -11.50 -10.04
N ASN A 139 23.35 -11.43 -11.20
CA ASN A 139 23.21 -10.31 -12.13
C ASN A 139 21.79 -10.25 -12.71
N LEU A 140 21.20 -11.40 -13.04
CA LEU A 140 19.83 -11.46 -13.56
C LEU A 140 18.80 -11.02 -12.50
N ASN A 141 19.02 -11.40 -11.24
CA ASN A 141 18.23 -10.93 -10.11
C ASN A 141 18.33 -9.41 -9.94
N GLN A 142 19.53 -8.84 -9.99
CA GLN A 142 19.73 -7.39 -9.86
C GLN A 142 19.10 -6.61 -11.03
N MET A 143 19.29 -7.08 -12.27
CA MET A 143 18.66 -6.49 -13.45
C MET A 143 17.13 -6.56 -13.38
N GLY A 144 16.58 -7.69 -12.95
CA GLY A 144 15.14 -7.84 -12.75
C GLY A 144 14.60 -6.87 -11.69
N GLY A 145 15.34 -6.66 -10.59
CA GLY A 145 14.99 -5.67 -9.56
C GLY A 145 15.00 -4.25 -10.10
N ALA A 146 15.99 -3.89 -10.91
CA ALA A 146 16.05 -2.61 -11.60
C ALA A 146 14.85 -2.40 -12.53
N LEU A 147 14.53 -3.40 -13.36
CA LEU A 147 13.40 -3.34 -14.31
C LEU A 147 12.06 -3.23 -13.61
N LEU A 148 11.81 -4.03 -12.55
CA LEU A 148 10.56 -3.95 -11.80
C LEU A 148 10.39 -2.59 -11.12
N ASN A 149 11.44 -2.09 -10.45
CA ASN A 149 11.33 -0.83 -9.72
C ASN A 149 11.23 0.37 -10.68
N LEU A 150 11.94 0.31 -11.82
CA LEU A 150 11.78 1.28 -12.91
C LEU A 150 10.34 1.27 -13.43
N GLY A 151 9.81 0.09 -13.76
CA GLY A 151 8.43 -0.07 -14.21
C GLY A 151 7.43 0.52 -13.21
N ALA A 152 7.55 0.18 -11.93
CA ALA A 152 6.69 0.72 -10.87
C ALA A 152 6.76 2.25 -10.76
N LYS A 153 7.94 2.85 -10.94
CA LYS A 153 8.10 4.33 -10.91
C LYS A 153 7.61 5.01 -12.17
N VAL A 154 7.80 4.41 -13.35
CA VAL A 154 7.18 4.87 -14.59
C VAL A 154 5.66 4.83 -14.46
N LEU A 155 5.08 3.73 -13.99
CA LEU A 155 3.64 3.62 -13.74
C LEU A 155 3.14 4.73 -12.80
N GLY A 156 3.81 4.93 -11.65
CA GLY A 156 3.44 5.96 -10.70
C GLY A 156 3.52 7.37 -11.28
N LEU A 157 4.61 7.69 -11.99
CA LEU A 157 4.78 8.99 -12.66
C LEU A 157 3.75 9.19 -13.77
N SER A 158 3.43 8.16 -14.56
CA SER A 158 2.39 8.21 -15.60
C SER A 158 1.02 8.51 -15.01
N ILE A 159 0.66 7.87 -13.89
CA ILE A 159 -0.60 8.18 -13.19
C ILE A 159 -0.63 9.63 -12.74
N VAL A 160 0.43 10.12 -12.10
CA VAL A 160 0.51 11.51 -11.64
C VAL A 160 0.41 12.49 -12.82
N VAL A 161 1.20 12.30 -13.86
CA VAL A 161 1.22 13.16 -15.05
C VAL A 161 -0.12 13.12 -15.79
N GLY A 162 -0.66 11.92 -16.01
CA GLY A 162 -1.93 11.70 -16.70
C GLY A 162 -3.12 12.35 -16.00
N LEU A 163 -3.13 12.37 -14.66
CA LEU A 163 -4.13 13.10 -13.87
C LEU A 163 -3.86 14.60 -13.81
N LEU A 164 -2.60 15.01 -13.82
CA LEU A 164 -2.21 16.41 -13.70
C LEU A 164 -2.52 17.21 -14.97
N ILE A 165 -2.35 16.63 -16.16
CA ILE A 165 -2.60 17.32 -17.45
C ILE A 165 -4.03 17.89 -17.54
N PRO A 166 -5.11 17.10 -17.38
CA PRO A 166 -6.47 17.64 -17.49
C PRO A 166 -6.77 18.69 -16.41
N LEU A 167 -6.23 18.51 -15.20
CA LEU A 167 -6.36 19.48 -14.11
C LEU A 167 -5.71 20.83 -14.46
N VAL A 168 -4.50 20.78 -15.01
CA VAL A 168 -3.76 21.96 -15.48
C VAL A 168 -4.45 22.61 -16.68
N ASP A 169 -5.08 21.84 -17.57
CA ASP A 169 -5.81 22.37 -18.72
C ASP A 169 -7.08 23.12 -18.33
N VAL A 170 -7.83 22.61 -17.35
CA VAL A 170 -8.97 23.35 -16.80
C VAL A 170 -8.49 24.64 -16.11
N GLY A 171 -7.43 24.56 -15.30
CA GLY A 171 -6.88 25.72 -14.61
C GLY A 171 -6.33 26.79 -15.56
N SER A 172 -5.70 26.39 -16.67
CA SER A 172 -5.14 27.33 -17.65
C SER A 172 -6.23 28.06 -18.44
N LYS A 173 -7.33 27.36 -18.79
CA LYS A 173 -8.54 27.96 -19.38
C LYS A 173 -9.19 28.98 -18.46
N LEU A 174 -9.14 28.76 -17.15
CA LEU A 174 -9.60 29.69 -16.11
C LEU A 174 -8.59 30.81 -15.80
N GLN A 175 -7.54 30.95 -16.63
CA GLN A 175 -6.47 31.94 -16.48
C GLN A 175 -5.77 31.92 -15.11
N MET A 176 -5.75 30.77 -14.43
CA MET A 176 -5.05 30.65 -13.15
C MET A 176 -3.53 30.67 -13.37
N LYS A 177 -2.84 31.60 -12.70
CA LYS A 177 -1.39 31.81 -12.86
C LYS A 177 -0.56 30.53 -12.68
N TRP A 178 -0.87 29.73 -11.66
CA TRP A 178 -0.15 28.47 -11.38
C TRP A 178 -0.34 27.45 -12.50
N ALA A 179 -1.53 27.38 -13.10
CA ALA A 179 -1.84 26.42 -14.16
C ALA A 179 -1.15 26.80 -15.47
N ILE A 180 -1.12 28.10 -15.82
CA ILE A 180 -0.39 28.60 -16.99
C ILE A 180 1.11 28.30 -16.88
N THR A 181 1.71 28.56 -15.70
CA THR A 181 3.14 28.26 -15.50
C THR A 181 3.41 26.77 -15.55
N THR A 182 2.58 25.94 -14.91
CA THR A 182 2.76 24.48 -14.91
C THR A 182 2.57 23.90 -16.31
N ARG A 183 1.62 24.43 -17.10
CA ARG A 183 1.42 24.03 -18.49
C ARG A 183 2.68 24.28 -19.33
N ALA A 184 3.31 25.44 -19.17
CA ALA A 184 4.56 25.75 -19.86
C ALA A 184 5.69 24.78 -19.49
N TYR A 185 5.80 24.38 -18.21
CA TYR A 185 6.78 23.37 -17.80
C TYR A 185 6.48 21.98 -18.38
N LEU A 186 5.21 21.56 -18.41
CA LEU A 186 4.79 20.28 -18.98
C LEU A 186 5.05 20.23 -20.50
N ASP A 187 4.68 21.28 -21.24
CA ASP A 187 4.85 21.35 -22.69
C ASP A 187 6.33 21.43 -23.10
N SER A 188 7.20 21.92 -22.21
CA SER A 188 8.64 21.96 -22.45
C SER A 188 9.32 20.59 -22.30
N SER A 189 8.66 19.60 -21.68
CA SER A 189 9.27 18.30 -21.36
C SER A 189 9.10 17.27 -22.48
N ILE A 190 10.19 16.55 -22.74
CA ILE A 190 10.21 15.44 -23.71
C ILE A 190 9.64 14.15 -23.09
N LEU A 191 9.79 13.97 -21.77
CA LEU A 191 9.34 12.76 -21.07
C LEU A 191 7.85 12.76 -20.73
N VAL A 192 7.25 13.95 -20.54
CA VAL A 192 5.82 14.10 -20.19
C VAL A 192 4.88 13.45 -21.23
N PRO A 193 5.05 13.67 -22.55
CA PRO A 193 4.23 12.98 -23.56
C PRO A 193 4.31 11.45 -23.48
N SER A 194 5.50 10.89 -23.22
CA SER A 194 5.69 9.44 -23.08
C SER A 194 4.95 8.89 -21.85
N LEU A 195 5.02 9.60 -20.72
CA LEU A 195 4.30 9.23 -19.50
C LEU A 195 2.77 9.32 -19.69
N ALA A 196 2.29 10.37 -20.36
CA ALA A 196 0.88 10.54 -20.68
C ALA A 196 0.36 9.41 -21.59
N ASN A 197 1.12 9.01 -22.62
CA ASN A 197 0.76 7.87 -23.47
C ASN A 197 0.72 6.55 -22.70
N PHE A 198 1.62 6.36 -21.73
CA PHE A 198 1.55 5.19 -20.85
C PHE A 198 0.29 5.19 -19.97
N PHE A 199 -0.11 6.36 -19.48
CA PHE A 199 -1.35 6.51 -18.72
C PHE A 199 -2.59 6.19 -19.55
N THR A 200 -2.66 6.66 -20.79
CA THR A 200 -3.81 6.36 -21.68
C THR A 200 -3.89 4.88 -22.05
N LEU A 201 -2.76 4.18 -22.19
CA LEU A 201 -2.76 2.73 -22.33
C LEU A 201 -3.28 2.04 -21.05
N LEU A 202 -2.81 2.47 -19.88
CA LEU A 202 -3.27 1.92 -18.59
C LEU A 202 -4.77 2.13 -18.37
N SER A 203 -5.30 3.31 -18.70
CA SER A 203 -6.73 3.60 -18.55
C SER A 203 -7.60 2.71 -19.42
N GLN A 204 -7.15 2.40 -20.64
CA GLN A 204 -7.84 1.45 -21.52
C GLN A 204 -7.90 0.03 -20.93
N PHE A 205 -6.82 -0.44 -20.30
CA PHE A 205 -6.78 -1.77 -19.68
C PHE A 205 -7.55 -1.87 -18.35
N THR A 206 -7.55 -0.79 -17.56
CA THR A 206 -8.17 -0.76 -16.23
C THR A 206 -9.63 -0.32 -16.24
N GLY A 207 -10.13 0.19 -17.38
CA GLY A 207 -11.47 0.77 -17.49
C GLY A 207 -11.64 2.11 -16.79
N LEU A 208 -10.54 2.71 -16.29
CA LEU A 208 -10.53 4.03 -15.67
C LEU A 208 -10.55 5.12 -16.76
N SER A 209 -11.71 5.34 -17.40
CA SER A 209 -11.87 6.49 -18.30
C SER A 209 -12.04 7.77 -17.49
N LEU A 210 -11.12 8.72 -17.66
CA LEU A 210 -11.22 10.11 -17.21
C LEU A 210 -11.40 11.02 -18.42
#